data_AF-A0A7Y8LBS3-F1
#
_entry.id   AF-A0A7Y8LBS3-F1
#
_cell.length_a   1.000
_cell.length_b   1.000
_cell.length_c   1.000
_cell.angle_alpha   90.00
_cell.angle_beta   90.00
_cell.angle_gamma   90.00
#
_symmetry.space_group_name_H-M   'P 1'
#
loop_
_entity.id
_entity.type
_entity.pdbx_description
1 polymer ?
#
loop_
_entity_poly.entity_id
_entity_poly.type
_entity_poly.pdbx_seq_one_letter_code
_entity_poly.pdbx_strand_id
1 'polypeptide(L)' 'MDRSPLYQKRKADFADCLMGATNRLSGCETTVTFDQSASKQEGFRGI' A
#
# COMPACT_ATOMS: atom_id res chain seq x y z
N MET A 1 11.44 -18.78 3.50
CA MET A 1 10.53 -17.76 2.95
C MET A 1 9.42 -17.53 3.95
N ASP A 2 9.43 -16.37 4.57
CA ASP A 2 8.41 -15.99 5.54
C ASP A 2 7.08 -15.72 4.80
N ARG A 3 6.05 -16.52 5.11
CA ARG A 3 4.73 -16.48 4.47
C ARG A 3 3.72 -15.58 5.20
N SER A 4 4.15 -14.87 6.24
CA SER A 4 3.21 -14.02 6.97
C SER A 4 2.74 -12.84 6.10
N PRO A 5 1.45 -12.48 6.14
CA PRO A 5 0.86 -11.49 5.24
C PRO A 5 1.49 -10.11 5.39
N LEU A 6 1.62 -9.38 4.28
CA LEU A 6 2.18 -8.03 4.24
C LEU A 6 1.53 -7.07 5.25
N TYR A 7 0.21 -7.17 5.43
CA TYR A 7 -0.59 -6.34 6.35
C TYR A 7 -0.36 -6.67 7.84
N GLN A 8 0.21 -7.82 8.18
CA GLN A 8 0.56 -8.12 9.58
C GLN A 8 1.92 -7.55 9.99
N LYS A 9 2.75 -7.15 9.02
CA LYS A 9 4.13 -6.68 9.26
C LYS A 9 4.29 -5.17 9.22
N ARG A 10 3.36 -4.45 8.61
CA ARG A 10 3.43 -3.00 8.45
C ARG A 10 2.25 -2.34 9.15
N LYS A 11 2.39 -1.05 9.49
CA LYS A 11 1.30 -0.19 9.96
C LYS A 11 0.21 0.07 8.90
N ALA A 12 0.34 -0.57 7.73
CA ALA A 12 -0.63 -0.53 6.66
C ALA A 12 -1.76 -1.50 6.97
N ASP A 13 -3.00 -1.08 6.78
CA ASP A 13 -4.11 -2.03 6.89
C ASP A 13 -4.15 -2.96 5.66
N PHE A 14 -5.06 -3.94 5.72
CA PHE A 14 -5.23 -4.89 4.62
C PHE A 14 -5.61 -4.21 3.30
N ALA A 15 -6.46 -3.18 3.35
CA ALA A 15 -6.95 -2.50 2.16
C ALA A 15 -5.83 -1.70 1.49
N ASP A 16 -5.01 -0.99 2.26
CA ASP A 16 -3.81 -0.30 1.77
C ASP A 16 -2.88 -1.28 1.06
N CYS A 17 -2.60 -2.43 1.68
CA CYS A 17 -1.74 -3.45 1.09
C CYS A 17 -2.31 -4.01 -0.21
N LEU A 18 -3.61 -4.30 -0.24
CA LEU A 18 -4.29 -4.82 -1.42
C LEU A 18 -4.26 -3.81 -2.57
N MET A 19 -4.58 -2.55 -2.30
CA MET A 19 -4.60 -1.49 -3.30
C MET A 19 -3.20 -1.21 -3.84
N GLY A 20 -2.21 -1.07 -2.96
CA GLY A 20 -0.82 -0.83 -3.35
C GLY A 20 -0.25 -1.96 -4.21
N ALA A 21 -0.52 -3.22 -3.85
CA ALA A 21 -0.11 -4.38 -4.63
C ALA A 21 -0.79 -4.42 -6.01
N THR A 22 -2.10 -4.18 -6.06
CA THR A 22 -2.88 -4.18 -7.31
C THR A 22 -2.38 -3.11 -8.28
N ASN A 23 -2.16 -1.89 -7.78
CA ASN A 23 -1.67 -0.79 -8.60
C ASN A 23 -0.25 -1.07 -9.12
N ARG A 24 0.65 -1.58 -8.25
CA ARG A 24 2.00 -1.96 -8.65
C ARG A 24 2.01 -3.07 -9.71
N LEU A 25 1.18 -4.10 -9.54
CA LEU A 25 1.04 -5.19 -10.52
C LEU A 25 0.46 -4.71 -11.86
N SER A 26 -0.31 -3.64 -11.84
CA SER A 26 -0.85 -2.98 -13.04
C SER A 26 0.15 -2.01 -13.69
N GLY A 27 1.38 -1.89 -13.16
CA GLY A 27 2.42 -1.00 -13.67
C GLY A 27 2.29 0.45 -13.24
N CYS A 28 1.42 0.76 -12.26
CA CYS A 28 1.31 2.11 -11.73
C CYS A 28 2.53 2.47 -10.86
N GLU A 29 3.06 3.68 -11.06
CA GLU A 29 4.17 4.20 -10.27
C GLU A 29 3.73 4.68 -8.88
N THR A 30 2.53 5.24 -8.76
CA THR A 30 2.04 5.86 -7.52
C THR A 30 0.56 5.57 -7.29
N THR A 31 0.22 5.22 -6.05
CA THR A 31 -1.16 5.17 -5.56
C THR A 31 -1.51 6.49 -4.89
N VAL A 32 -2.52 7.18 -5.41
CA VAL A 32 -2.95 8.46 -4.86
C VAL A 32 -4.10 8.23 -3.86
N THR A 33 -4.04 8.84 -2.68
CA THR A 33 -5.01 8.63 -1.61
C THR A 33 -5.33 9.91 -0.84
N PHE A 34 -6.55 9.99 -0.30
CA PHE A 34 -6.95 11.02 0.68
C PHE A 34 -6.63 10.63 2.13
N ASP A 35 -6.26 9.37 2.36
CA ASP A 35 -5.88 8.90 3.68
C ASP A 35 -4.45 9.37 4.02
N GLN A 36 -4.34 10.24 5.01
CA GLN A 36 -3.06 10.81 5.46
C GLN A 36 -2.12 9.79 6.12
N SER A 37 -2.64 8.68 6.62
CA SER A 37 -1.83 7.60 7.18
C SER A 37 -1.29 6.72 6.05
N ALA A 38 -2.13 6.38 5.08
CA ALA A 38 -1.72 5.60 3.91
C ALA A 38 -0.73 6.37 3.02
N SER A 39 -0.85 7.69 2.91
CA SER A 39 0.07 8.52 2.12
C SER A 39 1.54 8.48 2.58
N LYS A 40 1.80 7.98 3.80
CA LYS A 40 3.15 7.79 4.35
C LYS A 40 3.77 6.45 3.96
N GLN A 41 3.01 5.59 3.31
CA GLN A 41 3.49 4.29 2.84
C GLN A 41 4.27 4.43 1.54
N GLU A 42 5.22 3.53 1.34
CA GLU A 42 6.01 3.47 0.11
C GLU A 42 5.12 3.26 -1.12
N GLY A 43 5.27 4.12 -2.13
CA GLY A 43 4.46 4.09 -3.35
C GLY A 43 3.08 4.75 -3.23
N PHE A 44 2.76 5.33 -2.08
CA PHE A 44 1.56 6.13 -1.88
C PHE A 44 1.89 7.63 -1.90
N ARG A 45 0.94 8.45 -2.35
CA ARG A 45 1.00 9.91 -2.32
C ARG A 45 -0.34 10.49 -1.87
N GLY A 46 -0.29 11.45 -0.96
CA GLY A 46 -1.47 12.22 -0.56
C GLY A 46 -1.91 13.20 -1.65
N ILE A 47 -3.21 13.46 -1.72
CA ILE A 47 -3.77 14.67 -2.37
C ILE A 47 -3.92 15.76 -1.32
#